data_AF-A0A177P780-F1
#
_entry.id   AF-A0A177P780-F1
#
_cell.length_a   1.000
_cell.length_b   1.000
_cell.length_c   1.000
_cell.angle_alpha   90.00
_cell.angle_beta   90.00
_cell.angle_gamma   90.00
#
_symmetry.space_group_name_H-M   'P 1'
#
loop_
_entity.id
_entity.type
_entity.pdbx_description
1 polymer ?
#
loop_
_entity_poly.entity_id
_entity_poly.type
_entity_poly.pdbx_seq_one_letter_code
_entity_poly.pdbx_strand_id
1 'polypeptide(L)' 'MTSEQITAAIGALEVALASGELTIEYSGRRVTYRSTTELVAALDYFRRAQLGVPASGPAPASADRGTYAAFERD' A
#
# COMPACT_ATOMS: atom_id res chain seq x y z
N MET A 1 3.52 -7.87 8.97
CA MET A 1 4.42 -6.95 8.26
C MET A 1 5.43 -6.44 9.28
N THR A 2 6.74 -6.55 9.04
CA THR A 2 7.77 -6.08 9.99
C THR A 2 8.06 -4.61 9.77
N SER A 3 8.60 -3.91 10.78
CA SER A 3 8.92 -2.48 10.69
C SER A 3 9.88 -2.16 9.53
N GLU A 4 10.82 -3.05 9.23
CA GLU A 4 11.71 -2.94 8.06
C GLU A 4 10.94 -2.93 6.73
N GLN A 5 9.94 -3.81 6.60
CA GLN A 5 9.10 -3.88 5.40
C GLN A 5 8.26 -2.60 5.24
N ILE A 6 7.85 -1.98 6.35
CA ILE A 6 7.08 -0.72 6.34
C ILE A 6 7.97 0.43 5.85
N THR A 7 9.19 0.55 6.36
CA THR A 7 10.15 1.56 5.91
C THR A 7 10.47 1.40 4.42
N ALA A 8 10.69 0.16 3.96
CA ALA A 8 10.91 -0.14 2.55
C ALA A 8 9.71 0.25 1.67
N ALA A 9 8.49 -0.05 2.12
CA ALA A 9 7.26 0.32 1.42
C ALA A 9 7.08 1.84 1.31
N ILE A 10 7.34 2.57 2.40
CA ILE A 10 7.28 4.04 2.43
C ILE A 10 8.28 4.65 1.43
N GLY A 11 9.53 4.19 1.45
CA GLY A 11 10.55 4.69 0.52
C GLY A 11 10.19 4.41 -0.94
N ALA A 12 9.69 3.21 -1.24
CA ALA A 12 9.25 2.87 -2.60
C ALA A 12 8.04 3.72 -3.06
N LEU A 13 7.08 3.98 -2.16
CA LEU A 13 5.94 4.86 -2.43
C LEU A 13 6.37 6.31 -2.67
N GLU A 14 7.29 6.85 -1.89
CA GLU A 14 7.80 8.21 -2.06
C GLU A 14 8.54 8.39 -3.40
N VAL A 15 9.33 7.38 -3.82
CA VAL A 15 9.99 7.36 -5.13
C VAL A 15 8.97 7.26 -6.27
N ALA A 16 7.95 6.41 -6.16
CA ALA A 16 6.87 6.31 -7.14
C ALA A 16 6.08 7.62 -7.26
N LEU A 17 5.77 8.26 -6.13
CA LEU A 17 5.12 9.58 -6.11
C LEU A 17 5.97 10.66 -6.79
N ALA A 18 7.29 10.66 -6.57
CA ALA A 18 8.20 11.61 -7.19
C ALA A 18 8.42 11.36 -8.70
N SER A 19 8.40 10.09 -9.12
CA SER A 19 8.57 9.69 -10.53
C SER A 19 7.27 9.73 -11.34
N GLY A 20 6.11 9.74 -10.67
CA GLY A 20 4.80 9.59 -11.31
C GLY A 20 4.47 8.14 -11.70
N GLU A 21 5.24 7.16 -11.22
CA GLU A 21 5.00 5.76 -11.50
C GLU A 21 3.92 5.20 -10.55
N LEU A 22 2.96 4.47 -11.10
CA LEU A 22 1.88 3.85 -10.31
C LEU A 22 2.24 2.45 -9.79
N THR A 23 3.41 1.95 -10.14
CA THR A 23 3.89 0.64 -9.72
C THR A 23 5.07 0.82 -8.77
N ILE A 24 5.03 0.15 -7.63
CA ILE A 24 6.15 0.07 -6.69
C ILE A 24 6.58 -1.37 -6.54
N GLU A 25 7.85 -1.56 -6.22
CA GLU A 25 8.39 -2.82 -5.78
C GLU A 25 9.11 -2.62 -4.46
N TYR A 26 8.70 -3.36 -3.43
CA TYR A 26 9.36 -3.36 -2.13
C TYR A 26 9.39 -4.78 -1.59
N SER A 27 10.52 -5.19 -1.01
CA SER A 27 10.64 -6.49 -0.35
C SER A 27 10.26 -7.69 -1.23
N GLY A 28 10.57 -7.63 -2.53
CA GLY A 28 10.22 -8.66 -3.52
C GLY A 28 8.74 -8.71 -3.88
N ARG A 29 7.93 -7.74 -3.43
CA ARG A 29 6.51 -7.59 -3.78
C ARG A 29 6.33 -6.40 -4.71
N ARG A 30 5.69 -6.65 -5.84
CA ARG A 30 5.27 -5.61 -6.78
C ARG A 30 3.80 -5.26 -6.54
N VAL A 31 3.52 -3.98 -6.37
CA VAL A 31 2.17 -3.45 -6.16
C VAL A 31 1.91 -2.38 -7.21
N THR A 32 0.84 -2.53 -7.99
CA THR A 32 0.41 -1.55 -8.97
C THR A 32 -0.88 -0.89 -8.48
N TYR A 33 -0.82 0.41 -8.27
CA TYR A 33 -1.94 1.27 -7.91
C TYR A 33 -2.66 1.78 -9.16
N ARG A 34 -3.92 2.20 -9.03
CA ARG A 34 -4.69 2.72 -10.16
C ARG A 34 -4.57 4.22 -10.33
N SER A 35 -4.11 4.92 -9.29
CA SER A 35 -3.99 6.39 -9.28
C SER A 35 -2.96 6.86 -8.26
N THR A 36 -2.46 8.09 -8.44
CA THR A 36 -1.63 8.79 -7.46
C THR A 36 -2.36 8.99 -6.13
N THR A 37 -3.68 9.19 -6.15
CA THR A 37 -4.49 9.28 -4.93
C THR A 37 -4.45 8.00 -4.10
N GLU A 38 -4.53 6.82 -4.75
CA GLU A 38 -4.34 5.53 -4.07
C GLU A 38 -2.93 5.38 -3.50
N LEU A 39 -1.92 5.86 -4.24
CA LEU A 39 -0.52 5.85 -3.83
C LEU A 39 -0.29 6.67 -2.54
N VAL A 40 -0.90 7.86 -2.47
CA VAL A 40 -0.88 8.72 -1.26
C VAL A 40 -1.64 8.06 -0.10
N ALA A 41 -2.80 7.45 -0.37
CA ALA A 41 -3.56 6.74 0.66
C ALA A 41 -2.77 5.54 1.23
N ALA A 42 -2.06 4.81 0.38
CA ALA A 42 -1.17 3.73 0.79
C ALA A 42 0.00 4.25 1.64
N LEU A 43 0.61 5.37 1.25
CA LEU A 43 1.68 6.01 2.02
C LEU A 43 1.21 6.40 3.42
N ASP A 44 0.03 7.02 3.54
CA ASP A 44 -0.57 7.39 4.82
C ASP A 44 -0.85 6.15 5.69
N TYR A 45 -1.38 5.08 5.09
CA TYR A 45 -1.60 3.81 5.77
C TYR A 45 -0.31 3.23 6.36
N PHE A 46 0.77 3.15 5.56
CA PHE A 46 2.05 2.61 6.05
C PHE A 46 2.71 3.50 7.09
N ARG A 47 2.60 4.83 6.98
CA ARG A 47 3.07 5.77 8.02
C ARG A 47 2.34 5.57 9.34
N ARG A 48 1.02 5.38 9.33
CA ARG A 48 0.23 5.07 10.54
C ARG A 48 0.61 3.72 11.13
N ALA A 49 0.81 2.71 10.28
CA ALA A 49 1.26 1.38 10.70
C ALA A 49 2.65 1.43 11.37
N GLN A 50 3.57 2.27 10.86
CA GLN A 50 4.88 2.50 11.48
C GLN A 50 4.77 3.09 12.90
N LEU A 51 3.79 3.97 13.11
CA LEU A 51 3.52 4.62 14.40
C LEU A 51 2.77 3.70 15.39
N GLY A 52 2.42 2.48 14.99
CA GLY A 52 1.60 1.57 15.80
C GLY A 52 0.16 2.06 16.00
N VAL A 53 -0.28 3.03 15.20
CA VAL A 53 -1.65 3.53 15.23
C VAL A 53 -2.51 2.56 14.42
N PRO A 54 -3.55 1.94 15.01
CA PRO A 54 -4.46 1.12 14.24
C PRO A 54 -5.07 1.99 13.15
N ALA A 55 -4.83 1.62 11.89
CA ALA A 55 -5.40 2.34 10.76
C ALA A 55 -6.92 2.15 10.80
N SER A 56 -7.64 3.14 11.33
CA SER A 56 -9.10 3.24 11.16
C SER A 56 -9.40 3.60 9.71
N GLY A 57 -9.35 2.60 8.83
CA GLY A 57 -9.66 2.74 7.42
C GLY A 57 -9.37 1.45 6.67
N PRO A 58 -10.14 1.11 5.62
CA PRO A 58 -9.87 -0.06 4.80
C PRO A 58 -8.46 0.05 4.21
N ALA A 59 -7.69 -1.04 4.31
CA ALA A 59 -6.40 -1.12 3.62
C ALA A 59 -6.62 -0.86 2.11
N PRO A 60 -5.70 -0.15 1.43
CA PRO A 60 -5.86 0.10 0.01
C PRO A 60 -6.07 -1.22 -0.73
N ALA A 61 -7.04 -1.26 -1.66
CA ALA A 61 -7.44 -2.48 -2.39
C ALA A 61 -6.28 -3.20 -3.11
N SER A 62 -5.15 -2.52 -3.26
CA SER A 62 -3.90 -3.02 -3.83
C SER A 62 -3.06 -3.87 -2.84
N ALA A 63 -3.29 -3.76 -1.52
CA ALA A 63 -2.74 -4.66 -0.51
C ALA A 63 -3.51 -5.99 -0.42
N ASP A 64 -4.76 -6.00 -0.89
CA ASP A 64 -5.69 -7.13 -0.89
C ASP A 64 -5.85 -7.77 -2.28
N ARG A 65 -4.93 -7.49 -3.23
CA ARG A 65 -4.88 -8.24 -4.50
C ARG A 65 -4.05 -9.51 -4.41
N GLY A 66 -4.11 -10.18 -3.26
CA GLY A 66 -4.07 -11.65 -3.22
C GLY A 66 -5.50 -12.11 -3.35
N THR A 67 -5.90 -12.57 -4.54
CA THR A 67 -7.14 -13.26 -4.89
C THR A 67 -8.13 -13.52 -3.73
N TYR A 68 -9.08 -12.60 -3.50
CA TYR A 68 -10.37 -12.95 -2.90
C TYR A 68 -11.45 -12.77 -3.96
N ALA A 69 -11.70 -13.85 -4.68
CA ALA A 69 -13.05 -14.12 -5.13
C ALA A 69 -13.90 -14.30 -3.87
N ALA A 70 -14.63 -13.25 -3.49
CA ALA A 70 -15.79 -13.37 -2.63
C ALA A 70 -16.91 -12.55 -3.28
N PHE A 71 -17.43 -13.11 -4.39
CA PHE A 71 -18.85 -12.96 -4.64
C PHE A 71 -19.55 -13.68 -3.49
N GLU A 72 -20.38 -12.97 -2.73
CA GLU A 72 -21.77 -13.40 -2.59
C GLU A 72 -22.61 -12.22 -2.11
N ARG A 73 -23.67 -11.98 -2.89
CA ARG A 73 -24.83 -11.16 -2.54
C ARG A 73 -25.66 -11.97 -1.54
N ASP A 74 -26.21 -11.30 -0.54
CA ASP A 74 -27.59 -11.51 -0.10
C ASP A 74 -28.26 -10.13 -0.02
#